data_AF-A0A916VKA9-F1
#
_entry.id   AF-A0A916VKA9-F1
#
_cell.length_a   1.000
_cell.length_b   1.000
_cell.length_c   1.000
_cell.angle_alpha   90.00
_cell.angle_beta   90.00
_cell.angle_gamma   90.00
#
_symmetry.space_group_name_H-M   'P 1'
#
loop_
_entity.id
_entity.type
_entity.pdbx_description
1 polymer ?
#
loop_
_entity_poly.entity_id
_entity_poly.type
_entity_poly.pdbx_seq_one_letter_code
_entity_poly.pdbx_strand_id
1 'polypeptide(L)'
;MPDINYPDINYTDKDDVFYPTASNAVIASLPVTLFYHEDKLKLEQKLQQWGKVWQNSSEINPSNLAIGYVIAQALTEQLYPKTIIPKIIDYIGEKEPLVGQLRKVEQLIDRRANLDTAITQLSKNVKSFSKQQIFSEQQENSISCPFFIPTCLALYCFLSTPEDMNLAILRGARTKWPTQICTIVGTLSGAYNSTAGIPVEWRKKMGGELLGINEAEILKLAKNLWAVWCGVYDPNNMTQNIVPAVAASNVIRPRPRKASGY
;
A
#
# COMPACT_ATOMS: atom_id res chain seq x y z
N MET A 1 -27.32 21.06 24.95
CA MET A 1 -26.44 20.21 24.11
C MET A 1 -25.46 21.14 23.44
N PRO A 2 -24.14 21.01 23.65
CA PRO A 2 -23.19 21.88 22.98
C PRO A 2 -22.94 21.38 21.56
N ASP A 3 -23.18 22.27 20.59
CA ASP A 3 -22.85 22.11 19.19
C ASP A 3 -21.34 21.92 19.01
N ILE A 4 -20.94 20.74 18.53
CA ILE A 4 -19.58 20.49 18.10
C ILE A 4 -19.47 21.00 16.67
N ASN A 5 -19.01 22.25 16.56
CA ASN A 5 -18.67 22.88 15.30
C ASN A 5 -17.43 22.16 14.73
N TYR A 6 -17.63 21.25 13.78
CA TYR A 6 -16.54 20.69 12.99
C TYR A 6 -16.04 21.79 12.06
N PRO A 7 -14.75 22.18 12.09
CA PRO A 7 -14.24 23.11 11.10
C PRO A 7 -14.39 22.45 9.73
N ASP A 8 -15.07 23.12 8.80
CA ASP A 8 -15.11 22.79 7.38
C ASP A 8 -13.68 22.65 6.87
N ILE A 9 -13.21 21.41 6.72
CA ILE A 9 -11.94 21.11 6.06
C ILE A 9 -12.20 21.02 4.57
N ASN A 10 -12.69 22.11 3.98
CA ASN A 10 -12.54 22.36 2.55
C ASN A 10 -11.08 22.77 2.33
N TYR A 11 -10.20 21.78 2.22
CA TYR A 11 -8.87 21.97 1.65
C TYR A 11 -9.02 22.07 0.13
N THR A 12 -9.68 23.13 -0.34
CA THR A 12 -9.58 23.58 -1.72
C THR A 12 -8.42 24.56 -1.77
N ASP A 13 -7.20 24.01 -1.78
CA ASP A 13 -6.07 24.75 -2.32
C ASP A 13 -6.36 24.91 -3.81
N LYS A 14 -6.55 26.16 -4.26
CA LYS A 14 -7.01 26.50 -5.61
C LYS A 14 -5.87 26.52 -6.63
N ASP A 15 -4.71 26.00 -6.26
CA ASP A 15 -3.58 25.78 -7.15
C ASP A 15 -3.38 24.27 -7.29
N ASP A 16 -3.78 23.74 -8.45
CA ASP A 16 -3.81 22.32 -8.84
C ASP A 16 -2.39 21.71 -9.01
N VAL A 17 -1.50 21.96 -8.04
CA VAL A 17 -0.27 21.21 -7.90
C VAL A 17 -0.60 19.97 -7.08
N PHE A 18 -0.80 18.85 -7.76
CA PHE A 18 -1.06 17.55 -7.15
C PHE A 18 0.15 17.14 -6.30
N TYR A 19 0.23 17.59 -5.05
CA TYR A 19 1.33 17.24 -4.15
C TYR A 19 1.39 15.71 -4.05
N PRO A 20 2.54 15.08 -4.41
CA PRO A 20 2.63 13.63 -4.38
C PRO A 20 2.50 13.15 -2.94
N THR A 21 1.45 12.38 -2.68
CA THR A 21 1.22 11.76 -1.38
C THR A 21 1.74 10.33 -1.39
N ALA A 22 2.05 9.80 -0.20
CA ALA A 22 2.42 8.40 -0.06
C ALA A 22 1.33 7.45 -0.62
N SER A 23 0.04 7.79 -0.49
CA SER A 23 -1.04 6.98 -1.05
C SER A 23 -1.08 6.98 -2.57
N ASN A 24 -0.82 8.13 -3.22
CA ASN A 24 -0.74 8.21 -4.67
C ASN A 24 0.39 7.34 -5.21
N ALA A 25 1.52 7.37 -4.50
CA ALA A 25 2.67 6.57 -4.85
C ALA A 25 2.44 5.07 -4.67
N VAL A 26 1.80 4.67 -3.58
CA VAL A 26 1.39 3.28 -3.33
C VAL A 26 0.48 2.79 -4.45
N ILE A 27 -0.57 3.55 -4.81
CA ILE A 27 -1.47 3.15 -5.90
C ILE A 27 -0.69 3.00 -7.22
N ALA A 28 0.11 4.00 -7.56
CA ALA A 28 0.82 4.03 -8.83
C ALA A 28 1.93 2.95 -8.92
N SER A 29 2.43 2.46 -7.78
CA SER A 29 3.41 1.37 -7.72
C SER A 29 2.77 -0.03 -7.58
N LEU A 30 1.43 -0.13 -7.46
CA LEU A 30 0.73 -1.42 -7.30
C LEU A 30 1.09 -2.44 -8.39
N PRO A 31 1.09 -2.10 -9.70
CA PRO A 31 1.44 -3.08 -10.72
C PRO A 31 2.86 -3.63 -10.56
N VAL A 32 3.81 -2.80 -10.14
CA VAL A 32 5.19 -3.22 -9.85
C VAL A 32 5.21 -4.16 -8.66
N THR A 33 4.52 -3.80 -7.59
CA THR A 33 4.44 -4.62 -6.37
C THR A 33 3.81 -5.98 -6.65
N LEU A 34 2.66 -6.00 -7.33
CA LEU A 34 1.94 -7.21 -7.71
C LEU A 34 2.76 -8.10 -8.65
N PHE A 35 3.55 -7.52 -9.55
CA PHE A 35 4.33 -8.31 -10.49
C PHE A 35 5.59 -8.93 -9.86
N TYR A 36 6.22 -8.27 -8.88
CA TYR A 36 7.47 -8.72 -8.27
C TYR A 36 7.34 -9.24 -6.84
N HIS A 37 6.12 -9.49 -6.35
CA HIS A 37 5.86 -9.83 -4.95
C HIS A 37 6.59 -11.09 -4.43
N GLU A 38 6.95 -12.04 -5.29
CA GLU A 38 7.67 -13.27 -4.91
C GLU A 38 9.21 -13.08 -4.79
N ASP A 39 9.77 -12.03 -5.39
CA ASP A 39 11.21 -11.78 -5.42
C ASP A 39 11.54 -10.49 -4.64
N LYS A 40 11.87 -10.66 -3.35
CA LYS A 40 12.14 -9.55 -2.41
C LYS A 40 13.19 -8.57 -2.96
N LEU A 41 14.29 -9.06 -3.52
CA LEU A 41 15.38 -8.21 -4.02
C LEU A 41 14.97 -7.45 -5.27
N LYS A 42 14.27 -8.13 -6.19
CA LYS A 42 13.81 -7.50 -7.43
C LYS A 42 12.68 -6.50 -7.17
N LEU A 43 11.79 -6.80 -6.21
CA LEU A 43 10.76 -5.88 -5.76
C LEU A 43 11.39 -4.58 -5.23
N GLU A 44 12.39 -4.69 -4.34
CA GLU A 44 13.10 -3.55 -3.78
C GLU A 44 13.72 -2.69 -4.89
N GLN A 45 14.49 -3.34 -5.77
CA GLN A 45 15.15 -2.70 -6.89
C GLN A 45 14.14 -1.97 -7.79
N LYS A 46 13.00 -2.60 -8.09
CA LYS A 46 11.99 -2.06 -9.00
C LYS A 46 11.20 -0.92 -8.37
N LEU A 47 10.88 -0.99 -7.08
CA LEU A 47 10.23 0.10 -6.36
C LEU A 47 11.17 1.30 -6.18
N GLN A 48 12.46 1.07 -5.92
CA GLN A 48 13.46 2.15 -5.90
C GLN A 48 13.62 2.80 -7.27
N GLN A 49 13.66 2.02 -8.35
CA GLN A 49 13.70 2.54 -9.73
C GLN A 49 12.44 3.35 -10.04
N TRP A 50 11.27 2.84 -9.67
CA TRP A 50 9.99 3.52 -9.85
C TRP A 50 9.95 4.84 -9.07
N GLY A 51 10.42 4.87 -7.82
CA GLY A 51 10.46 6.07 -6.99
C GLY A 51 11.35 7.18 -7.55
N LYS A 52 12.42 6.83 -8.29
CA LYS A 52 13.26 7.81 -8.99
C LYS A 52 12.56 8.47 -10.18
N VAL A 53 11.62 7.78 -10.81
CA VAL A 53 10.84 8.31 -11.94
C VAL A 53 9.58 9.04 -11.44
N TRP A 54 9.03 8.60 -10.31
CA TRP A 54 7.81 9.15 -9.73
C TRP A 54 8.05 10.48 -9.02
N GLN A 55 7.82 11.57 -9.75
CA GLN A 55 7.82 12.96 -9.24
C GLN A 55 9.08 13.37 -8.46
N ASN A 56 10.20 12.67 -8.61
CA ASN A 56 11.50 12.95 -7.97
C ASN A 56 11.47 13.12 -6.44
N SER A 57 10.55 12.44 -5.75
CA SER A 57 10.37 12.60 -4.29
C SER A 57 11.13 11.53 -3.50
N SER A 58 12.31 11.89 -3.00
CA SER A 58 13.17 11.01 -2.21
C SER A 58 12.48 10.49 -0.94
N GLU A 59 11.57 11.29 -0.40
CA GLU A 59 10.83 11.08 0.84
C GLU A 59 9.69 10.07 0.70
N ILE A 60 9.21 9.81 -0.51
CA ILE A 60 8.11 8.87 -0.76
C ILE A 60 8.59 7.42 -0.80
N ASN A 61 9.82 7.24 -1.26
CA ASN A 61 10.37 5.92 -1.54
C ASN A 61 10.33 4.99 -0.30
N PRO A 62 10.67 5.43 0.92
CA PRO A 62 10.62 4.55 2.10
C PRO A 62 9.20 4.09 2.45
N SER A 63 8.19 4.97 2.30
CA SER A 63 6.79 4.59 2.50
C SER A 63 6.34 3.57 1.46
N ASN A 64 6.70 3.80 0.20
CA ASN A 64 6.32 2.92 -0.89
C ASN A 64 6.99 1.55 -0.77
N LEU A 65 8.27 1.50 -0.38
CA LEU A 65 8.99 0.26 -0.08
C LEU A 65 8.34 -0.50 1.08
N ALA A 66 8.02 0.21 2.19
CA ALA A 66 7.38 -0.41 3.33
C ALA A 66 6.01 -1.01 2.98
N ILE A 67 5.15 -0.26 2.30
CA ILE A 67 3.82 -0.75 1.90
C ILE A 67 3.93 -1.86 0.84
N GLY A 68 4.80 -1.71 -0.16
CA GLY A 68 5.04 -2.74 -1.17
C GLY A 68 5.52 -4.06 -0.55
N TYR A 69 6.39 -3.99 0.46
CA TYR A 69 6.81 -5.17 1.22
C TYR A 69 5.66 -5.82 1.98
N VAL A 70 4.81 -5.04 2.65
CA VAL A 70 3.64 -5.59 3.37
C VAL A 70 2.66 -6.25 2.40
N ILE A 71 2.41 -5.64 1.23
CA ILE A 71 1.59 -6.26 0.17
C ILE A 71 2.20 -7.60 -0.27
N ALA A 72 3.51 -7.63 -0.53
CA ALA A 72 4.18 -8.85 -0.93
C ALA A 72 4.10 -9.96 0.13
N GLN A 73 4.26 -9.61 1.40
CA GLN A 73 4.09 -10.54 2.52
C GLN A 73 2.64 -11.03 2.65
N ALA A 74 1.64 -10.18 2.36
CA ALA A 74 0.24 -10.60 2.36
C ALA A 74 -0.05 -11.61 1.23
N LEU A 75 0.40 -11.30 0.01
CA LEU A 75 0.18 -12.14 -1.18
C LEU A 75 0.92 -13.48 -1.13
N THR A 76 2.04 -13.54 -0.41
CA THR A 76 2.79 -14.78 -0.18
C THR A 76 2.35 -15.53 1.08
N GLU A 77 1.29 -15.07 1.76
CA GLU A 77 0.79 -15.63 3.03
C GLU A 77 1.86 -15.66 4.15
N GLN A 78 2.81 -14.72 4.11
CA GLN A 78 3.90 -14.58 5.09
C GLN A 78 3.72 -13.38 6.03
N LEU A 79 2.57 -12.72 5.99
CA LEU A 79 2.27 -11.57 6.82
C LEU A 79 1.92 -12.00 8.25
N TYR A 80 2.82 -11.69 9.17
CA TYR A 80 2.61 -11.88 10.61
C TYR A 80 2.55 -10.51 11.30
N PRO A 81 1.37 -10.04 11.75
CA PRO A 81 1.18 -8.65 12.17
C PRO A 81 2.12 -8.18 13.28
N LYS A 82 2.50 -9.09 14.20
CA LYS A 82 3.40 -8.77 15.32
C LYS A 82 4.88 -8.68 14.96
N THR A 83 5.30 -9.32 13.86
CA THR A 83 6.72 -9.38 13.47
C THR A 83 7.01 -8.63 12.18
N ILE A 84 5.98 -8.09 11.53
CA ILE A 84 6.13 -7.45 10.22
C ILE A 84 6.89 -6.12 10.32
N ILE A 85 6.73 -5.36 11.41
CA ILE A 85 7.40 -4.06 11.55
C ILE A 85 8.94 -4.22 11.58
N PRO A 86 9.54 -5.11 12.40
CA PRO A 86 10.97 -5.39 12.32
C PRO A 86 11.44 -5.82 10.92
N LYS A 87 10.66 -6.65 10.23
CA LYS A 87 10.98 -7.09 8.86
C LYS A 87 10.92 -5.95 7.84
N ILE A 88 9.98 -5.01 8.00
CA ILE A 88 9.92 -3.79 7.19
C ILE A 88 11.18 -2.97 7.41
N ILE A 89 11.59 -2.77 8.67
CA ILE A 89 12.79 -1.98 9.02
C ILE A 89 14.04 -2.61 8.41
N ASP A 90 14.20 -3.94 8.52
CA ASP A 90 15.29 -4.68 7.86
C ASP A 90 15.28 -4.49 6.33
N TYR A 91 14.09 -4.52 5.72
CA TYR A 91 13.92 -4.37 4.28
C TYR A 91 14.21 -2.97 3.75
N ILE A 92 13.73 -1.92 4.42
CA ILE A 92 13.93 -0.53 3.96
C ILE A 92 15.28 0.04 4.39
N GLY A 93 15.88 -0.50 5.44
CA GLY A 93 17.14 -0.05 6.01
C GLY A 93 16.96 0.79 7.28
N GLU A 94 17.79 0.50 8.28
CA GLU A 94 17.76 1.11 9.63
C GLU A 94 17.95 2.63 9.66
N LYS A 95 18.57 3.20 8.62
CA LYS A 95 18.87 4.63 8.53
C LYS A 95 17.73 5.45 7.91
N GLU A 96 16.66 4.80 7.45
CA GLU A 96 15.57 5.48 6.78
C GLU A 96 14.78 6.39 7.74
N PRO A 97 14.38 7.61 7.32
CA PRO A 97 13.63 8.55 8.17
C PRO A 97 12.30 7.99 8.72
N LEU A 98 11.72 7.00 8.04
CA LEU A 98 10.47 6.33 8.41
C LEU A 98 10.64 5.40 9.64
N VAL A 99 11.83 4.87 9.92
CA VAL A 99 12.08 3.82 10.93
C VAL A 99 11.66 4.25 12.32
N GLY A 100 11.93 5.51 12.70
CA GLY A 100 11.54 6.04 14.01
C GLY A 100 10.02 6.03 14.24
N GLN A 101 9.22 6.18 13.18
CA GLN A 101 7.76 6.08 13.27
C GLN A 101 7.27 4.64 13.24
N LEU A 102 7.91 3.77 12.46
CA LEU A 102 7.59 2.34 12.45
C LEU A 102 7.77 1.71 13.83
N ARG A 103 8.87 2.01 14.53
CA ARG A 103 9.06 1.54 15.92
C ARG A 103 7.96 2.02 16.88
N LYS A 104 7.41 3.21 16.67
CA LYS A 104 6.25 3.68 17.45
C LYS A 104 5.00 2.89 17.11
N VAL A 105 4.77 2.59 15.82
CA VAL A 105 3.66 1.73 15.38
C VAL A 105 3.75 0.35 16.03
N GLU A 106 4.93 -0.27 16.06
CA GLU A 106 5.18 -1.54 16.74
C GLU A 106 4.80 -1.46 18.23
N GLN A 107 5.32 -0.47 18.96
CA GLN A 107 4.99 -0.27 20.37
C GLN A 107 3.48 -0.07 20.63
N LEU A 108 2.80 0.65 19.73
CA LEU A 108 1.36 0.88 19.81
C LEU A 108 0.55 -0.41 19.59
N ILE A 109 0.99 -1.26 18.65
CA ILE A 109 0.39 -2.57 18.39
C ILE A 109 0.60 -3.49 19.60
N ASP A 110 1.81 -3.57 20.13
CA ASP A 110 2.14 -4.42 21.28
C ASP A 110 1.34 -4.06 22.54
N ARG A 111 1.16 -2.77 22.79
CA ARG A 111 0.37 -2.25 23.91
C ARG A 111 -1.14 -2.33 23.68
N ARG A 112 -1.58 -2.75 22.49
CA ARG A 112 -2.98 -2.69 22.06
C ARG A 112 -3.60 -1.32 22.31
N ALA A 113 -2.85 -0.27 21.98
CA ALA A 113 -3.30 1.11 22.15
C ALA A 113 -4.60 1.33 21.37
N ASN A 114 -5.46 2.24 21.83
CA ASN A 114 -6.64 2.65 21.08
C ASN A 114 -6.29 3.66 19.96
N LEU A 115 -7.23 3.90 19.04
CA LEU A 115 -7.02 4.77 17.89
C LEU A 115 -6.63 6.19 18.29
N ASP A 116 -7.28 6.79 19.28
CA ASP A 116 -6.99 8.16 19.72
C ASP A 116 -5.56 8.30 20.27
N THR A 117 -5.11 7.30 21.01
CA THR A 117 -3.73 7.22 21.50
C THR A 117 -2.74 7.13 20.34
N ALA A 118 -3.03 6.28 19.35
CA ALA A 118 -2.16 6.14 18.18
C ALA A 118 -2.08 7.43 17.35
N ILE A 119 -3.22 8.09 17.09
CA ILE A 119 -3.27 9.39 16.41
C ILE A 119 -2.44 10.41 17.19
N THR A 120 -2.63 10.48 18.51
CA THR A 120 -1.94 11.44 19.36
C THR A 120 -0.44 11.21 19.38
N GLN A 121 0.02 9.96 19.54
CA GLN A 121 1.44 9.63 19.63
C GLN A 121 2.18 9.77 18.31
N LEU A 122 1.58 9.31 17.20
CA LEU A 122 2.17 9.45 15.86
C LEU A 122 2.14 10.91 15.36
N SER A 123 1.19 11.73 15.84
CA SER A 123 1.08 13.14 15.47
C SER A 123 1.74 14.11 16.46
N LYS A 124 2.29 13.62 17.59
CA LYS A 124 2.76 14.46 18.71
C LYS A 124 3.79 15.52 18.30
N ASN A 125 4.66 15.19 17.35
CA ASN A 125 5.76 16.06 16.92
C ASN A 125 5.44 16.85 15.64
N VAL A 126 4.20 16.82 15.13
CA VAL A 126 3.78 17.63 13.96
C VAL A 126 3.58 19.08 14.35
N LYS A 127 3.14 19.33 15.59
CA LYS A 127 2.85 20.69 16.08
C LYS A 127 4.09 21.58 16.16
N SER A 128 5.30 21.02 16.16
CA SER A 128 6.56 21.78 16.11
C SER A 128 7.02 22.11 14.68
N PHE A 129 6.59 21.34 13.66
CA PHE A 129 6.95 21.60 12.26
C PHE A 129 6.23 22.79 11.66
N SER A 130 5.05 23.14 12.18
CA SER A 130 4.25 24.26 11.68
C SER A 130 4.82 25.65 12.01
N LYS A 131 5.99 25.78 12.63
CA LYS A 131 6.53 27.10 13.01
C LYS A 131 7.98 27.44 12.67
N GLN A 132 8.86 26.52 12.25
CA GLN A 132 10.19 26.89 11.77
C GLN A 132 10.95 25.70 11.16
N GLN A 133 11.66 26.01 10.07
CA GLN A 133 12.79 25.29 9.47
C GLN A 133 12.51 24.09 8.54
N ILE A 134 12.42 24.45 7.27
CA ILE A 134 13.14 23.80 6.18
C ILE A 134 14.64 24.14 6.39
N PHE A 135 15.53 23.15 6.33
CA PHE A 135 17.00 23.25 6.46
C PHE A 135 17.58 23.49 7.86
N SER A 136 17.75 22.41 8.61
CA SER A 136 19.00 22.21 9.35
C SER A 136 19.34 20.72 9.37
N GLU A 137 20.50 20.39 8.78
CA GLU A 137 21.16 19.12 8.98
C GLU A 137 21.62 19.03 10.45
N GLN A 138 21.62 17.81 10.98
CA GLN A 138 22.10 17.43 12.32
C GLN A 138 21.10 17.60 13.47
N GLN A 139 20.16 16.66 13.59
CA GLN A 139 19.75 16.15 14.91
C GLN A 139 19.11 14.76 14.85
N GLU A 140 19.81 13.77 15.40
CA GLU A 140 19.43 12.35 15.53
C GLU A 140 18.31 12.08 16.56
N ASN A 141 17.37 13.01 16.75
CA ASN A 141 16.27 12.85 17.70
C ASN A 141 14.94 12.57 16.99
N SER A 142 14.74 11.33 16.50
CA SER A 142 13.45 10.70 16.16
C SER A 142 12.33 11.67 15.74
N ILE A 143 12.62 12.47 14.72
CA ILE A 143 11.72 13.49 14.19
C ILE A 143 10.58 12.80 13.45
N SER A 144 9.33 13.14 13.80
CA SER A 144 8.16 12.71 13.03
C SER A 144 8.00 13.61 11.83
N CYS A 145 8.51 13.20 10.67
CA CYS A 145 8.16 13.92 9.44
C CYS A 145 6.65 13.77 9.20
N PRO A 146 5.88 14.87 9.08
CA PRO A 146 4.44 14.82 8.83
C PRO A 146 4.07 13.96 7.62
N PHE A 147 5.00 13.85 6.67
CA PHE A 147 4.91 13.06 5.46
C PHE A 147 4.62 11.56 5.69
N PHE A 148 5.17 10.97 6.75
CA PHE A 148 5.07 9.53 7.01
C PHE A 148 3.85 9.12 7.83
N ILE A 149 3.14 10.09 8.39
CA ILE A 149 2.06 9.83 9.35
C ILE A 149 0.91 9.06 8.70
N PRO A 150 0.46 9.38 7.48
CA PRO A 150 -0.57 8.59 6.80
C PRO A 150 -0.16 7.13 6.63
N THR A 151 1.08 6.86 6.20
CA THR A 151 1.63 5.51 6.07
C THR A 151 1.63 4.76 7.40
N CYS A 152 2.11 5.41 8.47
CA CYS A 152 2.22 4.78 9.79
C CYS A 152 0.85 4.54 10.44
N LEU A 153 -0.09 5.48 10.29
CA LEU A 153 -1.46 5.30 10.75
C LEU A 153 -2.19 4.21 9.95
N ALA A 154 -1.95 4.12 8.64
CA ALA A 154 -2.51 3.05 7.83
C ALA A 154 -1.98 1.68 8.26
N LEU A 155 -0.66 1.55 8.45
CA LEU A 155 -0.05 0.33 8.98
C LEU A 155 -0.62 -0.02 10.35
N TYR A 156 -0.73 0.94 11.27
CA TYR A 156 -1.32 0.69 12.59
C TYR A 156 -2.79 0.23 12.49
N CYS A 157 -3.62 0.89 11.67
CA CYS A 157 -5.03 0.54 11.51
C CYS A 157 -5.19 -0.88 10.94
N PHE A 158 -4.40 -1.23 9.93
CA PHE A 158 -4.43 -2.54 9.31
C PHE A 158 -3.84 -3.63 10.22
N LEU A 159 -2.61 -3.47 10.70
CA LEU A 159 -1.90 -4.51 11.47
C LEU A 159 -2.53 -4.78 12.84
N SER A 160 -3.24 -3.81 13.42
CA SER A 160 -3.99 -4.04 14.66
C SER A 160 -5.25 -4.90 14.46
N THR A 161 -5.82 -4.90 13.25
CA THR A 161 -7.07 -5.59 12.91
C THR A 161 -7.04 -6.12 11.47
N PRO A 162 -6.11 -7.04 11.14
CA PRO A 162 -5.86 -7.45 9.74
C PRO A 162 -7.03 -8.25 9.14
N GLU A 163 -7.72 -9.04 9.96
CA GLU A 163 -8.88 -9.88 9.57
C GLU A 163 -10.18 -9.08 9.42
N ASP A 164 -10.25 -7.87 9.99
CA ASP A 164 -11.46 -7.03 9.98
C ASP A 164 -11.21 -5.78 9.13
N MET A 165 -11.38 -5.96 7.81
CA MET A 165 -11.24 -4.88 6.82
C MET A 165 -12.16 -3.69 7.13
N ASN A 166 -13.38 -3.94 7.59
CA ASN A 166 -14.34 -2.89 7.95
C ASN A 166 -13.79 -2.02 9.07
N LEU A 167 -13.35 -2.65 10.15
CA LEU A 167 -12.83 -1.95 11.30
C LEU A 167 -11.53 -1.21 10.95
N ALA A 168 -10.62 -1.83 10.18
CA ALA A 168 -9.39 -1.20 9.75
C ALA A 168 -9.66 0.09 8.94
N ILE A 169 -10.58 0.04 7.97
CA ILE A 169 -10.93 1.20 7.14
C ILE A 169 -11.68 2.26 7.93
N LEU A 170 -12.64 1.88 8.80
CA LEU A 170 -13.36 2.82 9.65
C LEU A 170 -12.43 3.57 10.61
N ARG A 171 -11.39 2.90 11.12
CA ARG A 171 -10.35 3.55 11.92
C ARG A 171 -9.57 4.58 11.10
N GLY A 172 -9.21 4.24 9.86
CA GLY A 172 -8.59 5.18 8.92
C GLY A 172 -9.47 6.39 8.60
N ALA A 173 -10.76 6.18 8.39
CA ALA A 173 -11.73 7.23 8.06
C ALA A 173 -11.94 8.24 9.19
N ARG A 174 -11.66 7.87 10.44
CA ARG A 174 -11.75 8.75 11.63
C ARG A 174 -10.50 9.58 11.89
N THR A 175 -9.51 9.54 10.99
CA THR A 175 -8.26 10.31 11.11
C THR A 175 -8.34 11.64 10.34
N LYS A 176 -7.27 12.44 10.43
CA LYS A 176 -7.16 13.72 9.70
C LYS A 176 -6.94 13.57 8.19
N TRP A 177 -6.46 12.42 7.73
CA TRP A 177 -6.16 12.14 6.33
C TRP A 177 -6.91 10.91 5.83
N PRO A 178 -8.26 10.93 5.87
CA PRO A 178 -9.08 9.75 5.62
C PRO A 178 -8.81 9.15 4.23
N THR A 179 -8.72 9.98 3.18
CA THR A 179 -8.49 9.50 1.81
C THR A 179 -7.18 8.73 1.68
N GLN A 180 -6.08 9.29 2.20
CA GLN A 180 -4.75 8.67 2.06
C GLN A 180 -4.66 7.38 2.88
N ILE A 181 -5.15 7.42 4.12
CA ILE A 181 -5.09 6.29 5.04
C ILE A 181 -6.01 5.17 4.58
N CYS A 182 -7.27 5.47 4.24
CA CYS A 182 -8.21 4.46 3.74
C CYS A 182 -7.75 3.83 2.44
N THR A 183 -7.08 4.58 1.56
CA THR A 183 -6.48 4.04 0.32
C THR A 183 -5.44 2.98 0.63
N ILE A 184 -4.48 3.31 1.51
CA ILE A 184 -3.42 2.37 1.90
C ILE A 184 -4.01 1.18 2.66
N VAL A 185 -4.88 1.42 3.65
CA VAL A 185 -5.52 0.36 4.43
C VAL A 185 -6.36 -0.56 3.54
N GLY A 186 -7.14 0.00 2.61
CA GLY A 186 -7.95 -0.78 1.67
C GLY A 186 -7.10 -1.63 0.74
N THR A 187 -5.97 -1.08 0.28
CA THR A 187 -4.98 -1.81 -0.52
C THR A 187 -4.38 -2.99 0.24
N LEU A 188 -3.90 -2.75 1.47
CA LEU A 188 -3.33 -3.79 2.34
C LEU A 188 -4.37 -4.86 2.70
N SER A 189 -5.59 -4.42 3.06
CA SER A 189 -6.68 -5.31 3.44
C SER A 189 -7.18 -6.14 2.26
N GLY A 190 -7.18 -5.58 1.04
CA GLY A 190 -7.53 -6.30 -0.18
C GLY A 190 -6.47 -7.34 -0.56
N ALA A 191 -5.19 -7.02 -0.39
CA ALA A 191 -4.10 -7.98 -0.60
C ALA A 191 -4.16 -9.15 0.40
N TYR A 192 -4.54 -8.87 1.66
CA TYR A 192 -4.59 -9.87 2.74
C TYR A 192 -5.91 -10.68 2.76
N ASN A 193 -7.06 -10.01 2.69
CA ASN A 193 -8.38 -10.64 2.82
C ASN A 193 -9.05 -10.99 1.47
N SER A 194 -8.40 -10.64 0.34
CA SER A 194 -8.98 -10.75 -1.00
C SER A 194 -10.30 -9.97 -1.15
N THR A 195 -10.99 -10.19 -2.27
CA THR A 195 -12.34 -9.66 -2.52
C THR A 195 -13.39 -10.25 -1.57
N ALA A 196 -13.11 -11.42 -0.98
CA ALA A 196 -13.98 -12.07 0.00
C ALA A 196 -14.13 -11.25 1.30
N GLY A 197 -13.08 -10.50 1.69
CA GLY A 197 -13.13 -9.59 2.83
C GLY A 197 -13.91 -8.31 2.59
N ILE A 198 -14.26 -7.99 1.33
CA ILE A 198 -14.97 -6.74 1.00
C ILE A 198 -16.47 -6.90 1.28
N PRO A 199 -17.06 -6.05 2.14
CA PRO A 199 -18.49 -6.08 2.42
C PRO A 199 -19.33 -5.96 1.15
N VAL A 200 -20.36 -6.79 1.06
CA VAL A 200 -21.27 -6.82 -0.10
C VAL A 200 -21.90 -5.44 -0.35
N GLU A 201 -22.26 -4.72 0.71
CA GLU A 201 -22.86 -3.40 0.61
C GLU A 201 -21.93 -2.34 0.01
N TRP A 202 -20.61 -2.51 0.19
CA TRP A 202 -19.64 -1.62 -0.44
C TRP A 202 -19.46 -1.96 -1.92
N ARG A 203 -19.42 -3.24 -2.28
CA ARG A 203 -19.35 -3.67 -3.68
C ARG A 203 -20.57 -3.21 -4.48
N LYS A 204 -21.77 -3.34 -3.91
CA LYS A 204 -23.01 -2.84 -4.54
C LYS A 204 -22.97 -1.32 -4.78
N LYS A 205 -22.44 -0.55 -3.84
CA LYS A 205 -22.30 0.91 -3.98
C LYS A 205 -21.19 1.30 -4.96
N MET A 206 -20.13 0.50 -5.09
CA MET A 206 -19.07 0.68 -6.09
C MET A 206 -19.53 0.37 -7.52
N GLY A 207 -20.65 -0.34 -7.70
CA GLY A 207 -21.21 -0.66 -9.02
C GLY A 207 -21.70 0.56 -9.82
N GLY A 208 -21.71 1.77 -9.23
CA GLY A 208 -21.82 3.04 -9.95
C GLY A 208 -20.44 3.64 -10.20
N GLU A 209 -20.20 4.18 -11.40
CA GLU A 209 -18.95 4.78 -11.89
C GLU A 209 -18.12 5.47 -10.79
N LEU A 210 -17.22 4.72 -10.16
CA LEU A 210 -16.23 5.30 -9.25
C LEU A 210 -15.04 5.72 -10.11
N LEU A 211 -14.77 7.02 -10.19
CA LEU A 211 -13.71 7.61 -11.04
C LEU A 211 -13.92 7.46 -12.56
N GLY A 212 -15.14 7.17 -13.02
CA GLY A 212 -15.44 6.98 -14.44
C GLY A 212 -14.90 5.66 -15.03
N ILE A 213 -14.40 4.75 -14.17
CA ILE A 213 -13.88 3.44 -14.55
C ILE A 213 -14.86 2.40 -14.00
N ASN A 214 -15.34 1.51 -14.88
CA ASN A 214 -16.25 0.44 -14.50
C ASN A 214 -15.49 -0.66 -13.72
N GLU A 215 -16.12 -1.31 -12.74
CA GLU A 215 -15.59 -2.51 -12.07
C GLU A 215 -15.07 -3.55 -13.08
N ALA A 216 -15.78 -3.72 -14.20
CA ALA A 216 -15.37 -4.61 -15.28
C ALA A 216 -14.00 -4.26 -15.89
N GLU A 217 -13.66 -2.96 -15.99
CA GLU A 217 -12.36 -2.50 -16.51
C GLU A 217 -11.24 -2.75 -15.51
N ILE A 218 -11.47 -2.49 -14.22
CA ILE A 218 -10.51 -2.81 -13.15
C ILE A 218 -10.22 -4.31 -13.14
N LEU A 219 -11.26 -5.15 -13.25
CA LEU A 219 -11.12 -6.60 -13.34
C LEU A 219 -10.36 -7.03 -14.59
N LYS A 220 -10.57 -6.36 -15.73
CA LYS A 220 -9.81 -6.61 -16.97
C LYS A 220 -8.33 -6.29 -16.78
N LEU A 221 -8.00 -5.15 -16.19
CA LEU A 221 -6.61 -4.77 -15.90
C LEU A 221 -5.94 -5.75 -14.94
N ALA A 222 -6.64 -6.16 -13.87
CA ALA A 222 -6.15 -7.16 -12.93
C ALA A 222 -5.89 -8.51 -13.61
N LYS A 223 -6.80 -8.98 -14.47
CA LYS A 223 -6.63 -10.22 -15.26
C LYS A 223 -5.44 -10.14 -16.19
N ASN A 224 -5.24 -9.02 -16.87
CA ASN A 224 -4.10 -8.82 -17.76
C ASN A 224 -2.78 -8.84 -16.98
N LEU A 225 -2.72 -8.19 -15.82
CA LEU A 225 -1.53 -8.20 -14.97
C LEU A 225 -1.21 -9.62 -14.49
N TRP A 226 -2.23 -10.34 -14.03
CA TRP A 226 -2.09 -11.73 -13.59
C TRP A 226 -1.65 -12.65 -14.73
N ALA A 227 -2.21 -12.47 -15.93
CA ALA A 227 -1.82 -13.21 -17.13
C ALA A 227 -0.34 -13.04 -17.46
N VAL A 228 0.14 -11.79 -17.50
CA VAL A 228 1.56 -11.49 -17.78
C VAL A 228 2.46 -12.07 -16.68
N TRP A 229 2.04 -11.97 -15.42
CA TRP A 229 2.76 -12.56 -14.30
C TRP A 229 2.86 -14.10 -14.41
N CYS A 230 1.79 -14.78 -14.83
CA CYS A 230 1.80 -16.21 -15.14
C CYS A 230 2.60 -16.58 -16.40
N GLY A 231 3.25 -15.62 -17.07
CA GLY A 231 4.05 -15.85 -18.27
C GLY A 231 3.24 -16.02 -19.56
N VAL A 232 1.98 -15.55 -19.60
CA VAL A 232 1.17 -15.59 -20.83
C VAL A 232 1.75 -14.60 -21.83
N TYR A 233 2.15 -15.12 -22.99
CA TYR A 233 2.82 -14.38 -24.05
C TYR A 233 1.96 -13.26 -24.67
N ASP A 234 0.64 -13.48 -24.80
CA ASP A 234 -0.31 -12.48 -25.30
C ASP A 234 -1.57 -12.42 -24.42
N PRO A 235 -1.61 -11.53 -23.42
CA PRO A 235 -2.74 -11.39 -22.51
C PRO A 235 -4.00 -10.83 -23.19
N ASN A 236 -3.86 -10.12 -24.32
CA ASN A 236 -4.99 -9.51 -25.02
C ASN A 236 -5.81 -10.52 -25.84
N ASN A 237 -5.26 -11.72 -26.05
CA ASN A 237 -5.83 -12.77 -26.88
C ASN A 237 -6.47 -13.92 -26.06
N MET A 238 -6.59 -13.77 -24.73
CA MET A 238 -7.25 -14.72 -23.82
C MET A 238 -8.75 -14.94 -24.10
N THR A 239 -9.35 -14.15 -24.99
CA THR A 239 -10.76 -14.28 -25.40
C THR A 239 -11.01 -15.44 -26.36
N GLN A 240 -9.97 -16.07 -26.90
CA GLN A 240 -10.09 -17.28 -27.71
C GLN A 240 -9.91 -18.52 -26.81
N ASN A 241 -10.74 -19.56 -27.00
CA ASN A 241 -10.82 -20.83 -26.25
C ASN A 241 -9.53 -21.69 -26.17
N ILE A 242 -8.37 -21.08 -26.37
CA ILE A 242 -7.06 -21.72 -26.28
C ILE A 242 -6.55 -21.42 -24.88
N VAL A 243 -6.56 -22.43 -24.01
CA VAL A 243 -5.86 -22.36 -22.72
C VAL A 243 -4.39 -22.04 -23.04
N PRO A 244 -3.88 -20.83 -22.74
CA PRO A 244 -2.49 -20.54 -23.02
C PRO A 244 -1.65 -21.51 -22.19
N ALA A 245 -0.55 -22.00 -22.77
CA ALA A 245 0.34 -22.90 -22.05
C ALA A 245 0.98 -22.13 -20.89
N VAL A 246 0.41 -22.28 -19.69
CA VAL A 246 0.93 -21.69 -18.45
C VAL A 246 2.03 -22.61 -17.92
N ALA A 247 3.23 -22.06 -17.77
CA ALA A 247 4.34 -22.71 -17.09
C ALA A 247 4.52 -22.06 -15.72
N ALA A 248 4.87 -22.86 -14.71
CA ALA A 248 5.24 -22.32 -13.41
C ALA A 248 6.49 -21.44 -13.55
N SER A 249 6.59 -20.39 -12.73
CA SER A 249 7.77 -19.53 -12.65
C SER A 249 9.03 -20.39 -12.52
N ASN A 250 10.05 -20.11 -13.34
CA ASN A 250 11.32 -20.85 -13.44
C ASN A 250 11.25 -22.31 -13.95
N VAL A 251 10.13 -22.77 -14.55
CA VAL A 251 10.01 -24.13 -15.11
C VAL A 251 9.84 -24.09 -16.63
N ILE A 252 10.90 -24.43 -17.37
CA ILE A 252 10.79 -24.67 -18.82
C ILE A 252 10.20 -26.06 -19.05
N ARG A 253 8.97 -26.15 -19.57
CA ARG A 253 8.42 -27.44 -20.00
C ARG A 253 9.09 -27.88 -21.32
N PRO A 254 9.66 -29.10 -21.40
CA PRO A 254 10.15 -29.63 -22.67
C PRO A 254 8.99 -29.78 -23.64
N ARG A 255 9.18 -29.37 -24.91
CA ARG A 255 8.16 -29.54 -25.94
C ARG A 255 7.89 -31.03 -26.15
N PRO A 256 6.62 -31.47 -26.19
CA PRO A 256 6.32 -32.84 -26.60
C PRO A 256 6.87 -33.03 -28.01
N ARG A 257 7.78 -34.00 -28.18
CA ARG A 257 8.23 -34.45 -29.50
C ARG A 257 6.98 -34.90 -30.26
N LYS A 258 6.79 -34.40 -31.48
CA LYS A 258 5.80 -34.97 -32.41
C LYS A 258 6.06 -36.47 -32.45
N ALA A 259 5.05 -37.28 -32.11
CA ALA A 259 5.11 -38.71 -32.35
C ALA A 259 5.38 -38.88 -33.85
N SER A 260 6.52 -39.45 -34.22
CA SER A 260 6.73 -39.91 -35.59
C SER A 260 5.84 -41.12 -35.76
N GLY A 261 4.69 -40.92 -36.39
CA GLY A 261 3.90 -42.04 -36.91
C GLY A 261 4.75 -42.81 -37.90
N TYR A 262 4.96 -44.09 -37.61
CA TYR A 262 5.19 -45.13 -38.60
C TYR A 262 3.85 -45.80 -38.87
#